data_AF-A0A1I1LNL2-F1
#
_entry.id   AF-A0A1I1LNL2-F1
#
_cell.length_a   1.000
_cell.length_b   1.000
_cell.length_c   1.000
_cell.angle_alpha   90.00
_cell.angle_beta   90.00
_cell.angle_gamma   90.00
#
_symmetry.space_group_name_H-M   'P 1'
#
loop_
_entity.id
_entity.type
_entity.pdbx_description
1 polymer ?
#
loop_
_entity_poly.entity_id
_entity_poly.type
_entity_poly.pdbx_seq_one_letter_code
_entity_poly.pdbx_strand_id
1 'polypeptide(L)'
;MTYHIPIPRYLAHYLAQAFGQGPYSSQHFEPKLWNRIAQAFQQYPVRKIRSLADQHFLAITLSESLIKQRRFHVRPEREKQIARLFTNMMYEELYLFMDSQRPNRKIVEALTEWCAHYDISEDDLAQDTLKKRYYRHREAKKNLGL
;
A
#
# COMPACT_ATOMS: atom_id res chain seq x y z
N MET A 1 11.06 9.05 15.08
CA MET A 1 10.17 10.08 14.47
C MET A 1 9.12 9.37 13.64
N THR A 2 7.85 9.76 13.78
CA THR A 2 6.73 9.14 13.07
C THR A 2 6.21 10.07 11.99
N TYR A 3 6.11 9.57 10.76
CA TYR A 3 5.61 10.27 9.59
C TYR A 3 4.20 9.78 9.25
N HIS A 4 3.31 10.71 8.97
CA HIS A 4 1.94 10.42 8.56
C HIS A 4 1.81 10.71 7.07
N ILE A 5 1.64 9.66 6.28
CA ILE A 5 1.54 9.72 4.82
C ILE A 5 0.06 9.65 4.45
N PRO A 6 -0.50 10.65 3.76
CA PRO A 6 -1.89 10.60 3.35
C PRO A 6 -2.12 9.47 2.34
N ILE A 7 -3.15 8.67 2.57
CA ILE A 7 -3.52 7.53 1.72
C ILE A 7 -5.04 7.48 1.49
N PRO A 8 -5.50 6.85 0.40
CA PRO A 8 -6.91 6.54 0.19
C PRO A 8 -7.45 5.57 1.25
N ARG A 9 -8.77 5.64 1.51
CA ARG A 9 -9.45 4.80 2.51
C ARG A 9 -9.29 3.30 2.25
N TYR A 10 -9.47 2.83 1.01
CA TYR A 10 -9.26 1.42 0.65
C TYR A 10 -7.85 0.92 1.04
N LEU A 11 -6.84 1.77 0.91
CA LEU A 11 -5.46 1.38 1.21
C LEU A 11 -5.24 1.33 2.72
N ALA A 12 -5.92 2.18 3.49
CA ALA A 12 -5.87 2.15 4.94
C ALA A 12 -6.48 0.84 5.47
N HIS A 13 -7.63 0.45 4.94
CA HIS A 13 -8.32 -0.80 5.28
C HIS A 13 -7.46 -2.03 4.95
N TYR A 14 -6.90 -2.07 3.73
CA TYR A 14 -5.96 -3.11 3.33
C TYR A 14 -4.78 -3.24 4.29
N LEU A 15 -4.09 -2.12 4.61
CA LEU A 15 -2.91 -2.15 5.47
C LEU A 15 -3.26 -2.55 6.91
N ALA A 16 -4.42 -2.14 7.41
CA ALA A 16 -4.90 -2.50 8.74
C ALA A 16 -5.14 -4.02 8.87
N GLN A 17 -5.69 -4.65 7.83
CA GLN A 17 -5.93 -6.09 7.81
C GLN A 17 -4.64 -6.89 7.55
N ALA A 18 -3.79 -6.43 6.64
CA ALA A 18 -2.57 -7.14 6.26
C ALA A 18 -1.45 -7.05 7.33
N PHE A 19 -1.33 -5.93 8.04
CA PHE A 19 -0.21 -5.67 8.95
C PHE A 19 -0.63 -5.27 10.38
N GLY A 20 -1.93 -5.22 10.67
CA GLY A 20 -2.46 -4.66 11.92
C GLY A 20 -2.55 -3.13 11.89
N GLN A 21 -2.98 -2.51 12.97
CA GLN A 21 -3.08 -1.04 13.07
C GLN A 21 -1.72 -0.41 13.44
N GLY A 22 -1.34 0.65 12.74
CA GLY A 22 -0.05 1.35 12.89
C GLY A 22 0.06 2.26 14.13
N PRO A 23 1.27 2.78 14.43
CA PRO A 23 2.35 3.06 13.47
C PRO A 23 3.29 1.88 13.16
N TYR A 24 3.63 1.71 11.89
CA TYR A 24 4.50 0.63 11.42
C TYR A 24 5.98 1.00 11.49
N SER A 25 6.81 0.00 11.79
CA SER A 25 8.28 0.12 11.89
C SER A 25 8.97 -0.84 10.92
N SER A 26 10.31 -0.76 10.82
CA SER A 26 11.11 -1.66 9.98
C SER A 26 10.87 -3.15 10.24
N GLN A 27 10.41 -3.50 11.44
CA GLN A 27 10.16 -4.89 11.84
C GLN A 27 8.88 -5.47 11.22
N HIS A 28 7.97 -4.62 10.74
CA HIS A 28 6.69 -5.03 10.15
C HIS A 28 6.82 -5.43 8.67
N PHE A 29 7.95 -5.10 8.03
CA PHE A 29 8.13 -5.26 6.60
C PHE A 29 9.36 -6.09 6.27
N GLU A 30 9.31 -6.81 5.14
CA GLU A 30 10.50 -7.46 4.61
C GLU A 30 11.65 -6.44 4.41
N PRO A 31 12.91 -6.84 4.66
CA PRO A 31 14.05 -5.92 4.55
C PRO A 31 14.16 -5.20 3.22
N LYS A 32 13.80 -5.85 2.10
CA LYS A 32 13.80 -5.25 0.76
C LYS A 32 12.77 -4.14 0.62
N LEU A 33 11.54 -4.37 1.10
CA LEU A 33 10.47 -3.37 1.10
C LEU A 33 10.84 -2.20 2.01
N TRP A 34 11.34 -2.49 3.21
CA TRP A 34 11.81 -1.47 4.12
C TRP A 34 12.93 -0.62 3.52
N ASN A 35 13.90 -1.24 2.84
CA ASN A 35 14.97 -0.51 2.16
C ASN A 35 14.44 0.43 1.07
N ARG A 36 13.41 0.02 0.32
CA ARG A 36 12.76 0.88 -0.69
C ARG A 36 12.02 2.05 -0.03
N ILE A 37 11.30 1.80 1.07
CA ILE A 37 10.64 2.84 1.87
C ILE A 37 11.70 3.82 2.42
N ALA A 38 12.77 3.30 3.01
CA ALA A 38 13.88 4.09 3.55
C ALA A 38 14.62 4.90 2.47
N GLN A 39 14.76 4.36 1.24
CA GLN A 39 15.29 5.09 0.10
C GLN A 39 14.35 6.21 -0.35
N ALA A 40 13.04 5.95 -0.40
CA ALA A 40 12.04 6.96 -0.77
C ALA A 40 12.06 8.17 0.18
N PHE A 41 12.50 7.97 1.43
CA PHE A 41 12.63 9.01 2.45
C PHE A 41 13.95 9.83 2.41
N GLN A 42 14.86 9.59 1.46
CA GLN A 42 16.11 10.37 1.38
C GLN A 42 15.92 11.72 0.64
N GLN A 43 16.23 12.83 1.34
CA GLN A 43 16.42 14.25 0.93
C GLN A 43 15.31 15.29 1.24
N TYR A 44 15.73 16.37 1.95
CA TYR A 44 15.12 17.66 2.43
C TYR A 44 13.86 18.25 1.75
N PRO A 45 13.05 19.17 2.36
CA PRO A 45 12.75 19.46 3.77
C PRO A 45 11.32 19.02 4.17
N VAL A 46 11.05 18.91 5.49
CA VAL A 46 9.75 18.51 6.07
C VAL A 46 8.71 19.60 5.88
N ARG A 47 7.54 19.25 5.34
CA ARG A 47 6.32 20.05 5.51
C ARG A 47 5.41 19.37 6.53
N LYS A 48 4.96 20.12 7.53
CA LYS A 48 3.83 19.70 8.38
C LYS A 48 2.59 19.69 7.50
N ILE A 49 2.06 18.52 7.20
CA ILE A 49 0.73 18.40 6.59
C ILE A 49 -0.28 18.75 7.70
N ARG A 50 -1.14 19.75 7.44
CA ARG A 50 -2.28 20.01 8.32
C ARG A 50 -3.23 18.81 8.21
N SER A 51 -3.59 18.22 9.34
CA SER A 51 -4.65 17.21 9.41
C SER A 51 -5.93 17.82 8.82
N LEU A 52 -6.47 17.17 7.79
CA LEU A 52 -7.84 17.38 7.31
C LEU A 52 -8.72 16.32 7.97
N ALA A 53 -9.94 16.70 8.36
CA ALA A 53 -10.80 15.91 9.24
C ALA A 53 -11.22 14.53 8.69
N ASP A 54 -11.04 14.26 7.39
CA ASP A 54 -11.50 13.03 6.74
C ASP A 54 -10.39 12.31 5.95
N GLN A 55 -9.13 12.56 6.31
CA GLN A 55 -7.99 11.99 5.59
C GLN A 55 -7.41 10.79 6.34
N HIS A 56 -7.27 9.66 5.66
CA HIS A 56 -6.59 8.48 6.21
C HIS A 56 -5.07 8.63 6.08
N PHE A 57 -4.34 8.11 7.07
CA PHE A 57 -2.88 8.21 7.11
C PHE A 57 -2.22 6.87 7.38
N LEU A 58 -1.15 6.61 6.65
CA LEU A 58 -0.17 5.58 6.95
C LEU A 58 0.89 6.18 7.88
N ALA A 59 0.96 5.69 9.12
CA ALA A 59 1.96 6.12 10.09
C ALA A 59 3.21 5.22 10.02
N ILE A 60 4.37 5.79 9.69
CA ILE A 60 5.65 5.07 9.62
C ILE A 60 6.63 5.67 10.62
N THR A 61 7.20 4.83 11.48
CA THR A 61 8.20 5.22 12.48
C THR A 61 9.61 4.91 11.99
N LEU A 62 10.46 5.94 11.92
CA LEU A 62 11.90 5.81 11.68
C LEU A 62 12.66 5.76 13.02
N SER A 63 13.64 4.86 13.12
CA SER A 63 14.54 4.77 14.26
C SER A 63 15.45 5.99 14.38
N GLU A 64 15.89 6.31 15.60
CA GLU A 64 16.83 7.42 15.82
C GLU A 64 18.15 7.25 15.08
N SER A 65 18.67 6.02 15.01
CA SER A 65 19.91 5.71 14.30
C SER A 65 19.80 6.07 12.82
N LEU A 66 18.68 5.75 12.18
CA LEU A 66 18.40 6.12 10.80
C LEU A 66 18.31 7.63 10.65
N ILE A 67 17.54 8.31 11.52
CA ILE A 67 17.38 9.77 11.54
C ILE A 67 18.74 10.48 11.65
N LYS A 68 19.58 10.04 12.60
CA LYS A 68 20.91 10.60 12.87
C LYS A 68 21.89 10.33 11.73
N GLN A 69 21.94 9.11 11.20
CA GLN A 69 22.87 8.72 10.14
C GLN A 69 22.54 9.34 8.77
N ARG A 70 21.26 9.58 8.46
CA ARG A 70 20.83 9.96 7.10
C ARG A 70 20.06 11.27 6.98
N ARG A 71 19.96 12.07 8.05
CA ARG A 71 19.32 13.42 8.06
C ARG A 71 17.92 13.45 7.42
N PHE A 72 17.06 12.50 7.79
CA PHE A 72 15.73 12.26 7.19
C PHE A 72 14.76 13.45 7.30
N HIS A 73 14.21 13.94 6.18
CA HIS A 73 13.16 14.97 6.07
C HIS A 73 12.29 14.69 4.81
N VAL A 74 10.95 14.86 4.86
CA VAL A 74 10.01 14.30 3.85
C VAL A 74 9.30 15.35 2.99
N ARG A 75 9.29 15.14 1.65
CA ARG A 75 8.51 15.91 0.65
C ARG A 75 7.19 15.19 0.25
N PRO A 76 6.13 15.93 -0.11
CA PRO A 76 4.86 15.35 -0.59
C PRO A 76 4.95 14.42 -1.81
N GLU A 77 5.89 14.64 -2.73
CA GLU A 77 6.07 13.76 -3.90
C GLU A 77 6.54 12.35 -3.49
N ARG A 78 7.29 12.25 -2.39
CA ARG A 78 7.80 10.97 -1.87
C ARG A 78 6.76 10.21 -1.06
N GLU A 79 5.90 10.93 -0.35
CA GLU A 79 4.68 10.38 0.25
C GLU A 79 3.83 9.66 -0.79
N LYS A 80 3.63 10.28 -1.96
CA LYS A 80 2.93 9.65 -3.10
C LYS A 80 3.66 8.40 -3.60
N GLN A 81 5.00 8.37 -3.59
CA GLN A 81 5.75 7.18 -3.99
C GLN A 81 5.56 6.04 -3.00
N ILE A 82 5.59 6.31 -1.70
CA ILE A 82 5.37 5.30 -0.66
C ILE A 82 3.93 4.78 -0.73
N ALA A 83 2.94 5.67 -0.83
CA ALA A 83 1.55 5.29 -1.03
C ALA A 83 1.38 4.39 -2.29
N ARG A 84 2.07 4.72 -3.39
CA ARG A 84 2.08 3.90 -4.61
C ARG A 84 2.73 2.53 -4.41
N LEU A 85 3.82 2.44 -3.64
CA LEU A 85 4.46 1.16 -3.33
C LEU A 85 3.48 0.22 -2.62
N PHE A 86 2.80 0.71 -1.57
CA PHE A 86 1.78 -0.08 -0.86
C PHE A 86 0.56 -0.37 -1.74
N THR A 87 0.13 0.57 -2.56
CA THR A 87 -0.95 0.35 -3.54
C THR A 87 -0.61 -0.78 -4.52
N ASN A 88 0.63 -0.82 -5.01
CA ASN A 88 1.06 -1.87 -5.93
C ASN A 88 1.09 -3.23 -5.24
N MET A 89 1.57 -3.29 -4.01
CA MET A 89 1.58 -4.52 -3.20
C MET A 89 0.16 -5.06 -2.98
N MET A 90 -0.81 -4.19 -2.65
CA MET A 90 -2.22 -4.58 -2.56
C MET A 90 -2.74 -5.19 -3.87
N TYR A 91 -2.40 -4.62 -5.02
CA TYR A 91 -2.82 -5.16 -6.32
C TYR A 91 -2.08 -6.45 -6.70
N GLU A 92 -0.83 -6.63 -6.27
CA GLU A 92 -0.11 -7.89 -6.43
C GLU A 92 -0.76 -9.00 -5.60
N GLU A 93 -1.17 -8.70 -4.36
CA GLU A 93 -1.89 -9.65 -3.50
C GLU A 93 -3.28 -9.98 -4.06
N LEU A 94 -4.02 -8.99 -4.55
CA LEU A 94 -5.25 -9.21 -5.32
C LEU A 94 -5.00 -10.20 -6.47
N TYR A 95 -3.92 -10.01 -7.23
CA TYR A 95 -3.61 -10.91 -8.34
C TYR A 95 -3.36 -12.34 -7.87
N LEU A 96 -2.55 -12.53 -6.82
CA LEU A 96 -2.26 -13.85 -6.24
C LEU A 96 -3.52 -14.53 -5.71
N PHE A 97 -4.37 -13.77 -4.99
CA PHE A 97 -5.65 -14.26 -4.52
C PHE A 97 -6.52 -14.74 -5.69
N MET A 98 -6.72 -13.90 -6.70
CA MET A 98 -7.53 -14.24 -7.87
C MET A 98 -7.00 -15.44 -8.66
N ASP A 99 -5.68 -15.59 -8.74
CA ASP A 99 -5.05 -16.72 -9.43
C ASP A 99 -5.27 -18.04 -8.68
N SER A 100 -5.19 -18.02 -7.35
CA SER A 100 -5.46 -19.20 -6.51
C SER A 100 -6.93 -19.66 -6.52
N GLN A 101 -7.87 -18.74 -6.72
CA GLN A 101 -9.32 -19.03 -6.74
C GLN A 101 -9.84 -19.50 -8.11
N ARG A 102 -9.07 -19.27 -9.18
CA ARG A 102 -9.55 -19.39 -10.55
C ARG A 102 -10.02 -20.76 -11.05
N PRO A 103 -9.50 -21.91 -10.59
CA PRO A 103 -10.06 -23.19 -11.04
C PRO A 103 -11.50 -23.41 -10.54
N ASN A 104 -11.93 -22.70 -9.48
CA ASN A 104 -13.12 -23.07 -8.72
C ASN A 104 -14.19 -21.97 -8.59
N ARG A 105 -13.98 -20.76 -9.14
CA ARG A 105 -14.88 -19.63 -8.83
C ARG A 105 -15.05 -18.57 -9.91
N LYS A 106 -16.24 -17.94 -9.93
CA LYS A 106 -16.53 -16.74 -10.73
C LYS A 106 -15.74 -15.53 -10.21
N ILE A 107 -15.26 -14.69 -11.12
CA ILE A 107 -14.46 -13.50 -10.81
C ILE A 107 -15.16 -12.56 -9.83
N VAL A 108 -16.46 -12.30 -10.02
CA VAL A 108 -17.21 -11.36 -9.19
C VAL A 108 -17.29 -11.84 -7.74
N GLU A 109 -17.51 -13.13 -7.53
CA GLU A 109 -17.57 -13.70 -6.17
C GLU A 109 -16.20 -13.63 -5.48
N ALA A 110 -15.12 -13.97 -6.19
CA ALA A 110 -13.77 -13.86 -5.65
C ALA A 110 -13.40 -12.40 -5.33
N LEU A 111 -13.75 -11.44 -6.19
CA LEU A 111 -13.54 -10.01 -5.90
C LEU A 111 -14.36 -9.54 -4.70
N THR A 112 -15.60 -10.01 -4.57
CA THR A 112 -16.47 -9.67 -3.44
C THR A 112 -15.88 -10.17 -2.13
N GLU A 113 -15.35 -11.40 -2.11
CA GLU A 113 -14.66 -11.93 -0.94
C GLU A 113 -13.36 -11.23 -0.62
N TRP A 114 -12.58 -10.89 -1.64
CA TRP A 114 -11.36 -10.10 -1.44
C TRP A 114 -11.70 -8.76 -0.79
N CYS A 115 -12.70 -8.05 -1.33
CA CYS A 115 -13.21 -6.81 -0.75
C CYS A 115 -13.68 -6.99 0.71
N ALA A 116 -14.45 -8.05 0.99
CA ALA A 116 -14.93 -8.34 2.34
C ALA A 116 -13.77 -8.67 3.30
N HIS A 117 -12.75 -9.38 2.85
CA HIS A 117 -11.59 -9.75 3.67
C HIS A 117 -10.78 -8.52 4.10
N TYR A 118 -10.60 -7.54 3.21
CA TYR A 118 -9.88 -6.31 3.51
C TYR A 118 -10.75 -5.15 3.99
N ASP A 119 -12.05 -5.37 4.24
CA ASP A 119 -13.02 -4.31 4.59
C ASP A 119 -13.06 -3.15 3.57
N ILE A 120 -12.98 -3.47 2.28
CA ILE A 120 -13.01 -2.50 1.19
C ILE A 120 -14.41 -2.49 0.55
N SER A 121 -15.10 -1.35 0.61
CA SER A 121 -16.41 -1.17 -0.03
C SER A 121 -16.31 -0.66 -1.46
N GLU A 122 -17.40 -0.73 -2.22
CA GLU A 122 -17.46 -0.16 -3.57
C GLU A 122 -17.34 1.38 -3.59
N ASP A 123 -17.75 2.04 -2.49
CA ASP A 123 -17.56 3.47 -2.29
C ASP A 123 -16.07 3.83 -2.14
N ASP A 124 -15.26 2.90 -1.62
CA ASP A 124 -13.81 3.07 -1.47
C ASP A 124 -13.07 2.74 -2.77
N LEU A 125 -13.40 1.60 -3.38
CA LEU A 125 -12.78 1.11 -4.61
C LEU A 125 -13.72 0.17 -5.37
N ALA A 126 -14.32 0.68 -6.45
CA ALA A 126 -15.25 -0.09 -7.27
C ALA A 126 -14.65 -1.39 -7.82
N GLN A 127 -15.46 -2.46 -7.83
CA GLN A 127 -15.07 -3.79 -8.32
C GLN A 127 -14.57 -3.75 -9.78
N ASP A 128 -15.15 -2.90 -10.62
CA ASP A 128 -14.70 -2.71 -12.00
C ASP A 128 -13.25 -2.22 -12.09
N THR A 129 -12.80 -1.42 -11.11
CA THR A 129 -11.41 -0.97 -11.02
C THR A 129 -10.49 -2.14 -10.67
N LEU A 130 -10.87 -2.96 -9.70
CA LEU A 130 -10.12 -4.17 -9.31
C LEU A 130 -10.02 -5.15 -10.49
N LYS A 131 -11.14 -5.40 -11.18
CA LYS A 131 -11.20 -6.24 -12.37
C LYS A 131 -10.25 -5.74 -13.46
N LYS A 132 -10.29 -4.44 -13.80
CA LYS A 132 -9.39 -3.83 -14.80
C LYS A 132 -7.92 -3.96 -14.38
N ARG A 133 -7.59 -3.73 -13.11
CA ARG A 133 -6.22 -3.87 -12.57
C ARG A 133 -5.73 -5.30 -12.69
N TYR A 134 -6.55 -6.26 -12.29
CA TYR A 134 -6.26 -7.67 -12.38
C TYR A 134 -5.93 -8.11 -13.82
N TYR A 135 -6.77 -7.78 -14.80
CA TYR A 135 -6.52 -8.17 -16.19
C TYR A 135 -5.24 -7.54 -16.76
N ARG A 136 -4.98 -6.26 -16.50
CA ARG A 136 -3.74 -5.60 -16.94
C ARG A 136 -2.51 -6.29 -16.34
N HIS A 137 -2.56 -6.67 -15.08
CA HIS A 137 -1.45 -7.35 -14.42
C HIS A 137 -1.23 -8.76 -14.99
N ARG A 138 -2.32 -9.49 -15.28
CA ARG A 138 -2.28 -10.79 -15.93
C ARG A 138 -1.66 -10.73 -17.33
N GLU A 139 -2.05 -9.74 -18.13
CA GLU A 139 -1.49 -9.52 -19.47
C GLU A 139 0.00 -9.17 -19.40
N ALA A 140 0.40 -8.32 -18.45
CA ALA A 140 1.80 -7.99 -18.23
C ALA A 140 2.63 -9.23 -17.86
N LYS A 141 2.14 -10.08 -16.96
CA LYS A 141 2.77 -11.37 -16.59
C LYS A 141 2.94 -12.29 -17.81
N LYS A 142 1.86 -12.46 -18.58
CA LYS A 142 1.88 -13.27 -19.81
C LYS A 142 2.92 -12.76 -20.82
N ASN A 143 3.04 -11.44 -20.98
CA ASN A 143 4.01 -10.83 -21.89
C ASN A 143 5.46 -10.96 -21.41
N LEU A 144 5.67 -11.20 -20.11
CA LEU A 144 6.98 -11.43 -19.50
C LEU A 144 7.40 -12.91 -19.50
N GLY A 145 6.58 -13.81 -20.04
CA GLY A 145 6.87 -15.26 -20.07
C GLY A 145 6.88 -15.92 -18.69
N LEU A 146 6.18 -15.32 -17.72
CA LEU A 146 6.02 -15.80 -16.36
C LEU A 146 4.62 -16.34 -16.11
#